data_AF-A0A843RHE7-F1
#
_entry.id   AF-A0A843RHE7-F1
#
_cell.length_a   1.000
_cell.length_b   1.000
_cell.length_c   1.000
_cell.angle_alpha   90.00
_cell.angle_beta   90.00
_cell.angle_gamma   90.00
#
_symmetry.space_group_name_H-M   'P 1'
#
loop_
_entity.id
_entity.type
_entity.pdbx_description
1 polymer ?
#
loop_
_entity_poly.entity_id
_entity_poly.type
_entity_poly.pdbx_seq_one_letter_code
_entity_poly.pdbx_strand_id
1 'polypeptide(L)'
;MDGETKRCGFYTTRYVEAADRDAAEQRAVDAFRDEGRLRGLVVNDPSDPPMLFADEIDEIETFNGIESLTPSLVFFPDESAKH
;
A
#
# COMPACT_ATOMS: atom_id res chain seq x y z
N MET A 1 16.56 -22.05 6.36
CA MET A 1 15.40 -21.21 5.99
C MET A 1 15.28 -21.32 4.50
N ASP A 2 14.25 -22.04 4.02
CA ASP A 2 13.98 -22.14 2.58
C ASP A 2 13.68 -20.74 2.04
N GLY A 3 14.69 -20.16 1.38
CA GLY A 3 14.70 -18.80 0.83
C GLY A 3 13.97 -18.72 -0.50
N GLU A 4 12.76 -19.28 -0.58
CA GLU A 4 11.93 -19.17 -1.77
C GLU A 4 11.29 -17.77 -1.80
N THR A 5 11.66 -16.98 -2.81
CA THR A 5 10.96 -15.74 -3.14
C THR A 5 9.53 -16.08 -3.56
N LYS A 6 8.54 -15.66 -2.76
CA LYS A 6 7.12 -15.85 -3.05
C LYS A 6 6.48 -14.50 -3.39
N ARG A 7 5.55 -14.52 -4.34
CA ARG A 7 4.70 -13.37 -4.65
C ARG A 7 3.73 -13.17 -3.48
N CYS A 8 3.74 -11.96 -2.92
CA CYS A 8 2.88 -11.57 -1.81
C CYS A 8 2.17 -10.27 -2.17
N GLY A 9 0.92 -10.15 -1.73
CA GLY A 9 0.23 -8.89 -1.63
C GLY A 9 0.39 -8.28 -0.24
N PHE A 10 -0.03 -7.03 -0.08
CA PHE A 10 -0.17 -6.42 1.24
C PHE A 10 -1.34 -5.44 1.26
N TYR A 11 -1.89 -5.25 2.46
CA TYR A 11 -2.84 -4.18 2.76
C TYR A 11 -2.19 -3.15 3.69
N THR A 12 -2.59 -1.90 3.51
CA THR A 12 -2.27 -0.81 4.43
C THR A 12 -3.35 0.25 4.33
N THR A 13 -3.59 0.97 5.42
CA THR A 13 -4.45 2.14 5.43
C THR A 13 -3.59 3.39 5.30
N ARG A 14 -4.10 4.40 4.61
CA ARG A 14 -3.49 5.73 4.53
C ARG A 14 -4.54 6.79 4.80
N TYR A 15 -4.17 7.77 5.61
CA TYR A 15 -5.00 8.92 5.92
C TYR A 15 -4.41 10.14 5.26
N VAL A 16 -5.21 10.78 4.39
CA VAL A 16 -4.79 11.92 3.59
C VAL A 16 -5.89 12.96 3.54
N GLU A 17 -5.50 14.24 3.49
CA GLU A 17 -6.45 15.30 3.17
C GLU A 17 -6.55 15.45 1.65
N ALA A 18 -7.78 15.45 1.14
CA ALA A 18 -8.07 15.56 -0.28
C ALA A 18 -9.36 16.34 -0.54
N ALA A 19 -9.48 16.88 -1.75
CA ALA A 19 -10.67 17.62 -2.14
C ALA A 19 -11.84 16.68 -2.50
N ASP A 20 -11.53 15.46 -2.93
CA ASP A 20 -12.48 14.44 -3.36
C ASP A 20 -11.82 13.04 -3.29
N ARG A 21 -12.60 12.01 -3.61
CA ARG A 21 -12.21 10.60 -3.55
C ARG A 21 -11.06 10.27 -4.50
N ASP A 22 -11.07 10.82 -5.72
CA ASP A 22 -10.05 10.53 -6.73
C ASP A 22 -8.70 11.15 -6.32
N ALA A 23 -8.75 12.38 -5.81
CA ALA A 23 -7.58 13.05 -5.24
C ALA A 23 -7.07 12.35 -3.97
N ALA A 24 -7.95 11.73 -3.17
CA ALA A 24 -7.57 10.96 -2.00
C ALA A 24 -6.77 9.71 -2.37
N GLU A 25 -7.26 8.94 -3.35
CA GLU A 25 -6.53 7.76 -3.85
C GLU A 25 -5.14 8.16 -4.35
N GLN A 26 -5.07 9.17 -5.23
CA GLN A 26 -3.82 9.58 -5.82
C GLN A 26 -2.82 10.03 -4.74
N ARG A 27 -3.26 10.82 -3.76
CA ARG A 27 -2.41 11.24 -2.64
C ARG A 27 -1.97 10.09 -1.76
N ALA A 28 -2.83 9.13 -1.48
CA ALA A 28 -2.49 7.96 -0.68
C ALA A 28 -1.41 7.11 -1.37
N VAL A 29 -1.55 6.89 -2.69
CA VAL A 29 -0.58 6.13 -3.49
C VAL A 29 0.75 6.87 -3.60
N ASP A 30 0.73 8.18 -3.88
CA ASP A 30 1.95 8.97 -4.02
C ASP A 30 2.69 9.10 -2.69
N ALA A 31 1.99 9.39 -1.58
CA ALA A 31 2.57 9.43 -0.24
C ALA A 31 3.23 8.09 0.13
N PHE A 32 2.60 6.97 -0.24
CA PHE A 32 3.15 5.65 -0.01
C PHE A 32 4.43 5.41 -0.82
N ARG A 33 4.45 5.81 -2.10
CA ARG A 33 5.62 5.69 -2.99
C ARG A 33 6.80 6.52 -2.50
N ASP A 34 6.53 7.72 -1.99
CA ASP A 34 7.55 8.65 -1.51
C ASP A 34 8.14 8.24 -0.15
N GLU A 35 7.35 7.61 0.73
CA GLU A 35 7.85 7.09 2.02
C GLU A 35 8.97 6.06 1.83
N GLY A 36 9.08 5.45 0.63
CA GLY A 36 10.15 4.53 0.29
C GLY A 36 10.11 3.24 1.11
N ARG A 37 9.02 2.97 1.86
CA ARG A 37 8.87 1.78 2.72
C ARG A 37 9.07 0.46 1.99
N LEU A 38 8.71 0.42 0.70
CA LEU A 38 8.91 -0.76 -0.14
C LEU A 38 10.31 -0.86 -0.74
N ARG A 39 11.09 0.23 -0.74
CA ARG A 39 12.45 0.22 -1.30
C ARG A 39 13.31 -0.72 -0.46
N GLY A 40 13.73 -1.82 -1.07
CA GLY A 40 14.50 -2.88 -0.42
C GLY A 40 13.68 -4.05 0.15
N LEU A 41 12.35 -3.92 0.23
CA LEU A 41 11.44 -5.05 0.54
C LEU A 41 10.90 -5.71 -0.73
N VAL A 42 10.72 -4.90 -1.78
CA VAL A 42 10.26 -5.38 -3.08
C VAL A 42 11.44 -5.97 -3.84
N VAL A 43 11.31 -7.26 -4.15
CA VAL A 43 12.27 -8.03 -4.96
C VAL A 43 11.71 -8.34 -6.35
N ASN A 44 10.60 -7.68 -6.73
CA ASN A 44 10.02 -7.80 -8.06
C ASN A 44 11.02 -7.39 -9.14
N ASP A 45 10.93 -8.04 -10.30
CA ASP A 45 11.67 -7.62 -11.48
C ASP A 45 11.24 -6.19 -11.89
N PRO A 46 12.15 -5.34 -12.40
CA PRO A 46 11.79 -4.01 -12.88
C PRO A 46 10.69 -3.99 -13.96
N SER A 47 10.49 -5.10 -14.67
CA SER A 47 9.40 -5.28 -15.65
C SER A 47 8.04 -5.66 -15.05
N ASP A 48 7.97 -6.04 -13.77
CA ASP A 48 6.74 -6.36 -13.03
C ASP A 48 6.68 -5.59 -11.69
N PRO A 49 6.63 -4.25 -11.72
CA PRO A 49 6.61 -3.46 -10.49
C PRO A 49 5.34 -3.74 -9.66
N PRO A 50 5.41 -3.60 -8.33
CA PRO A 50 4.24 -3.78 -7.47
C PRO A 50 3.14 -2.80 -7.86
N MET A 51 1.92 -3.33 -8.02
CA MET A 51 0.73 -2.53 -8.26
C MET A 51 0.18 -2.02 -6.93
N LEU A 52 -0.16 -0.73 -6.89
CA LEU A 52 -0.76 -0.06 -5.74
C LEU A 52 -2.04 0.61 -6.21
N PHE A 53 -3.15 0.34 -5.53
CA PHE A 53 -4.46 0.94 -5.76
C PHE A 53 -5.22 1.00 -4.43
N ALA A 54 -6.20 1.89 -4.31
CA ALA A 54 -7.09 1.90 -3.16
C ALA A 54 -8.20 0.86 -3.34
N ASP A 55 -8.29 -0.09 -2.41
CA ASP A 55 -9.37 -1.08 -2.39
C ASP A 55 -10.68 -0.46 -1.85
N GLU A 56 -10.55 0.38 -0.83
CA GLU A 56 -11.65 1.10 -0.17
C GLU A 56 -11.22 2.53 0.18
N ILE A 57 -12.16 3.47 0.10
CA ILE A 57 -11.95 4.88 0.46
C ILE A 57 -13.19 5.37 1.20
N ASP A 58 -12.99 5.74 2.46
CA ASP A 58 -14.00 6.34 3.32
C ASP A 58 -13.60 7.75 3.73
N GLU A 59 -14.57 8.67 3.69
CA GLU A 59 -14.41 10.01 4.21
C GLU A 59 -14.57 10.00 5.73
N ILE A 60 -13.69 10.69 6.43
CA ILE A 60 -13.75 10.88 7.87
C ILE A 60 -13.72 12.37 8.19
N GLU A 61 -14.48 12.78 9.21
CA GLU A 61 -14.60 14.19 9.58
C GLU A 61 -13.30 14.78 10.16
N THR A 62 -12.46 13.94 10.79
CA THR A 62 -11.23 14.38 11.47
C THR A 62 -10.25 13.22 11.67
N PHE A 63 -8.96 13.54 11.78
CA PHE A 63 -7.91 12.59 12.17
C PHE A 63 -7.71 12.46 13.68
N ASN A 64 -8.52 13.15 14.50
CA ASN A 64 -8.42 13.05 15.95
C ASN A 64 -8.65 11.62 16.44
N GLY A 65 -7.69 11.09 17.20
CA GLY A 65 -7.72 9.71 17.70
C GLY A 65 -7.05 8.69 16.78
N ILE A 66 -6.57 9.08 15.61
CA ILE A 66 -5.73 8.23 14.75
C ILE A 66 -4.30 8.26 15.26
N GLU A 67 -3.78 7.11 15.69
CA GLU A 67 -2.43 7.00 16.25
C GLU A 67 -1.32 7.23 15.20
N SER A 68 -1.58 6.85 13.95
CA SER A 68 -0.64 7.02 12.84
C SER A 68 -1.38 7.18 11.52
N LEU A 69 -0.97 8.18 10.74
CA LEU A 69 -1.48 8.39 9.37
C LEU A 69 -0.94 7.35 8.38
N THR A 70 0.12 6.62 8.78
CA THR A 70 0.82 5.62 7.98
C THR A 70 1.04 4.32 8.75
N PRO A 71 -0.02 3.57 9.06
CA PRO A 71 0.07 2.28 9.76
C PRO A 71 0.95 1.26 9.02
N SER A 72 1.30 0.19 9.73
CA SER A 72 2.16 -0.91 9.25
C SER A 72 1.54 -1.66 8.05
N LEU A 73 2.37 -2.48 7.38
CA LEU A 73 1.94 -3.34 6.29
C LEU A 73 1.46 -4.69 6.82
N VAL A 74 0.35 -5.19 6.27
CA VAL A 74 -0.14 -6.55 6.52
C VAL A 74 0.04 -7.36 5.24
N PHE A 75 0.98 -8.30 5.24
CA PHE A 75 1.29 -9.14 4.07
C PHE A 75 0.41 -10.39 4.00
N PHE A 76 0.06 -10.80 2.79
CA PHE A 76 -0.67 -12.03 2.51
C PHE A 76 -0.10 -12.75 1.27
N PRO A 77 -0.22 -14.08 1.17
CA PRO A 77 0.17 -14.80 -0.04
C PRO A 77 -0.65 -14.34 -1.24
N ASP A 78 0.00 -14.01 -2.36
CA ASP A 78 -0.70 -13.70 -3.59
C ASP A 78 -1.06 -14.99 -4.33
N GLU A 79 -2.27 -15.52 -4.09
CA GLU A 79 -2.76 -16.73 -4.76
C GLU A 79 -3.09 -16.53 -6.24
N SER A 80 -3.03 -15.28 -6.72
CA SER A 80 -3.16 -14.91 -8.13
C SER A 80 -1.91 -15.25 -8.94
N ALA A 81 -0.80 -15.60 -8.26
CA ALA A 81 0.42 -16.14 -8.85
C ALA A 81 0.18 -17.56 -9.40
N LYS A 82 -0.72 -17.70 -10.37
CA LYS A 82 -0.81 -18.95 -11.14
C LYS A 82 0.38 -18.99 -12.11
N HIS A 83 1.13 -20.09 -11.97
CA HIS A 83 2.25 -20.57 -12.78
C HIS A 83 2.24 -20.21 -14.26
#